data_AF-A0A9W6RHU1-F1
#
_entry.id   AF-A0A9W6RHU1-F1
#
_cell.length_a   1.000
_cell.length_b   1.000
_cell.length_c   1.000
_cell.angle_alpha   90.00
_cell.angle_beta   90.00
_cell.angle_gamma   90.00
#
_symmetry.space_group_name_H-M   'P 1'
#
loop_
_entity.id
_entity.type
_entity.pdbx_description
1 polymer ?
#
loop_
_entity_poly.entity_id
_entity_poly.type
_entity_poly.pdbx_seq_one_letter_code
_entity_poly.pdbx_strand_id
1 'polypeptide(L)'
;MIETITARALELGVELVPVALGDLDLPFLDEEQHPSSGVYRHEHTRQWSAIVDAADGFIVVTPEYNYGMPATLKNALDYLSREWAWKPVGFVSYGNTSAGTRSVQHAKQVVTTLRLVPLGATVAIRIGDATQNGTLSPNTALAGAAVGVLDELVRVANALRPMRERSAAGAPPGPLPGSYVRRLTPDDAPEVTVLQRCCWVEEAIANDASAVPALHESPEQVRDWLAAWHTTGLWLDGRLLGMVRARRTETDWHVGRLGVVPDLRGRGIGRWLLRGAEAAAEPKCRRIVLFTGTGSRYNIGLYESEGYRRASLPGTDGTTRLVKELVP
;
A
#
# COMPACT_ATOMS: atom_id res chain seq x y z
N MET A 1 -8.46 -22.02 -15.53
CA MET A 1 -8.70 -20.98 -14.50
C MET A 1 -7.85 -19.75 -14.80
N ILE A 2 -6.51 -19.82 -14.71
CA ILE A 2 -5.64 -18.67 -15.00
C ILE A 2 -6.00 -18.03 -16.34
N GLU A 3 -5.97 -18.83 -17.41
CA GLU A 3 -6.41 -18.39 -18.76
C GLU A 3 -7.80 -17.73 -18.78
N THR A 4 -8.72 -18.23 -17.97
CA THR A 4 -10.11 -17.74 -17.86
C THR A 4 -10.17 -16.33 -17.28
N ILE A 5 -9.29 -16.00 -16.34
CA ILE A 5 -9.31 -14.71 -15.64
C ILE A 5 -8.21 -13.75 -16.10
N THR A 6 -7.26 -14.19 -16.94
CA THR A 6 -6.13 -13.36 -17.41
C THR A 6 -6.58 -12.07 -18.08
N ALA A 7 -7.56 -12.14 -18.99
CA ALA A 7 -8.06 -10.94 -19.67
C ALA A 7 -8.63 -9.92 -18.67
N ARG A 8 -9.39 -10.40 -17.69
CA ARG A 8 -9.95 -9.56 -16.64
C ARG A 8 -8.90 -9.00 -15.68
N ALA A 9 -7.88 -9.79 -15.36
CA ALA A 9 -6.76 -9.33 -14.54
C ALA A 9 -6.01 -8.16 -15.19
N LEU A 10 -5.80 -8.22 -16.51
CA LEU A 10 -5.20 -7.12 -17.28
C LEU A 10 -6.06 -5.86 -17.24
N GLU A 11 -7.39 -5.98 -17.40
CA GLU A 11 -8.33 -4.84 -17.29
C GLU A 11 -8.30 -4.18 -15.91
N LEU A 12 -8.12 -4.98 -14.85
CA LEU A 12 -8.05 -4.51 -13.47
C LEU A 12 -6.64 -4.04 -13.08
N GLY A 13 -5.64 -4.18 -13.96
CA GLY A 13 -4.26 -3.81 -13.68
C GLY A 13 -3.61 -4.67 -12.59
N VAL A 14 -3.99 -5.94 -12.47
CA VAL A 14 -3.43 -6.86 -11.47
C VAL A 14 -2.56 -7.94 -12.09
N GLU A 15 -1.47 -8.26 -11.41
CA GLU A 15 -0.57 -9.34 -11.78
C GLU A 15 -1.04 -10.67 -11.17
N LEU A 16 -1.10 -11.72 -12.00
CA LEU A 16 -1.41 -13.08 -11.53
C LEU A 16 -0.10 -13.86 -11.40
N VAL A 17 0.26 -14.23 -10.18
CA VAL A 17 1.45 -15.04 -9.87
C VAL A 17 1.02 -16.46 -9.50
N PRO A 18 1.13 -17.45 -10.40
CA PRO A 18 0.82 -18.84 -10.06
C PRO A 18 1.91 -19.41 -9.15
N VAL A 19 1.50 -20.05 -8.05
CA VAL A 19 2.39 -20.76 -7.13
C VAL A 19 1.86 -22.17 -6.92
N ALA A 20 2.63 -23.19 -7.32
CA ALA A 20 2.34 -24.56 -6.95
C ALA A 20 3.05 -24.88 -5.63
N LEU A 21 2.31 -25.36 -4.63
CA LEU A 21 2.89 -25.70 -3.33
C LEU A 21 3.99 -26.78 -3.41
N GLY A 22 3.95 -27.62 -4.44
CA GLY A 22 4.98 -28.63 -4.69
C GLY A 22 6.33 -28.04 -5.12
N ASP A 23 6.35 -26.84 -5.70
CA ASP A 23 7.59 -26.18 -6.15
C ASP A 23 8.30 -25.42 -5.01
N LEU A 24 7.65 -25.28 -3.85
CA LEU A 24 8.20 -24.59 -2.69
C LEU A 24 9.09 -25.49 -1.82
N ASP A 25 9.08 -26.80 -2.07
CA ASP A 25 9.81 -27.83 -1.30
C ASP A 25 9.68 -27.68 0.23
N LEU A 26 8.52 -27.24 0.72
CA LEU A 26 8.26 -27.05 2.16
C LEU A 26 8.23 -28.41 2.87
N PRO A 27 9.16 -28.70 3.80
CA PRO A 27 9.05 -29.85 4.70
C PRO A 27 7.78 -29.76 5.56
N PHE A 28 7.47 -30.81 6.33
CA PHE A 28 6.53 -30.60 7.44
C PHE A 28 7.15 -29.61 8.41
N LEU A 29 6.39 -28.58 8.80
CA LEU A 29 6.82 -27.43 9.61
C LEU A 29 8.05 -27.71 10.47
N ASP A 30 9.20 -27.22 10.01
CA ASP A 30 10.54 -27.50 10.54
C ASP A 30 11.23 -26.28 11.16
N GLU A 31 10.55 -25.13 11.20
CA GLU A 31 11.04 -23.95 11.92
C GLU A 31 11.01 -24.19 13.45
N GLU A 32 12.12 -23.86 14.12
CA GLU A 32 12.23 -23.95 15.58
C GLU A 32 11.37 -22.89 16.28
N GLN A 33 11.26 -21.72 15.66
CA GLN A 33 10.54 -20.59 16.21
C GLN A 33 9.07 -20.58 15.76
N HIS A 34 8.20 -20.08 16.64
CA HIS A 34 6.80 -19.89 16.28
C HIS A 34 6.69 -18.85 15.14
N PRO A 35 5.86 -19.08 14.10
CA PRO A 35 5.71 -18.19 12.95
C PRO A 35 5.39 -16.73 13.30
N SER A 36 4.67 -16.50 14.41
CA SER A 36 4.35 -15.14 14.88
C SER A 36 5.57 -14.31 15.30
N SER A 37 6.73 -14.92 15.51
CA SER A 37 7.99 -14.21 15.77
C SER A 37 8.51 -13.48 14.52
N GLY A 38 8.15 -13.96 13.32
CA GLY A 38 8.72 -13.50 12.05
C GLY A 38 10.22 -13.80 11.91
N VAL A 39 10.78 -14.68 12.75
CA VAL A 39 12.17 -15.12 12.69
C VAL A 39 12.21 -16.47 12.00
N TYR A 40 12.71 -16.49 10.77
CA TYR A 40 12.79 -17.69 9.94
C TYR A 40 14.25 -18.08 9.72
N ARG A 41 14.61 -19.29 10.13
CA ARG A 41 15.98 -19.81 10.01
C ARG A 41 16.23 -20.37 8.61
N HIS A 42 15.23 -21.04 8.04
CA HIS A 42 15.41 -21.78 6.80
C HIS A 42 15.18 -20.90 5.57
N GLU A 43 15.84 -21.27 4.46
CA GLU A 43 15.74 -20.52 3.21
C GLU A 43 14.37 -20.69 2.56
N HIS A 44 13.80 -21.90 2.55
CA HIS A 44 12.46 -22.16 2.01
C HIS A 44 11.38 -21.33 2.72
N THR A 45 11.47 -21.17 4.04
CA THR A 45 10.53 -20.34 4.79
C THR A 45 10.70 -18.86 4.48
N ARG A 46 11.93 -18.36 4.33
CA ARG A 46 12.18 -16.96 3.95
C ARG A 46 11.68 -16.65 2.54
N GLN A 47 11.87 -17.58 1.60
CA GLN A 47 11.32 -17.48 0.25
C GLN A 47 9.80 -17.49 0.27
N TRP A 48 9.20 -18.41 1.03
CA TRP A 48 7.75 -18.48 1.17
C TRP A 48 7.16 -17.22 1.83
N SER A 49 7.79 -16.73 2.90
CA SER A 49 7.46 -15.47 3.55
C SER A 49 7.50 -14.30 2.56
N ALA A 50 8.56 -14.18 1.74
CA ALA A 50 8.66 -13.12 0.75
C ALA A 50 7.55 -13.17 -0.32
N ILE A 51 7.21 -14.36 -0.81
CA ILE A 51 6.11 -14.54 -1.79
C ILE A 51 4.78 -14.11 -1.17
N VAL A 52 4.49 -14.60 0.05
CA VAL A 52 3.23 -14.30 0.73
C VAL A 52 3.16 -12.81 1.08
N ASP A 53 4.24 -12.22 1.60
CA ASP A 53 4.31 -10.81 2.00
C ASP A 53 4.05 -9.86 0.82
N ALA A 54 4.64 -10.15 -0.35
CA ALA A 54 4.47 -9.37 -1.57
C ALA A 54 3.05 -9.40 -2.16
N ALA A 55 2.27 -10.47 -1.90
CA ALA A 55 0.93 -10.62 -2.47
C ALA A 55 -0.12 -9.69 -1.83
N ASP A 56 -1.03 -9.15 -2.65
CA ASP A 56 -2.15 -8.34 -2.17
C ASP A 56 -3.38 -9.13 -1.74
N GLY A 57 -3.49 -10.38 -2.18
CA GLY A 57 -4.60 -11.31 -1.94
C GLY A 57 -4.33 -12.66 -2.58
N PHE A 58 -5.17 -13.66 -2.28
CA PHE A 58 -4.95 -15.04 -2.72
C PHE A 58 -6.18 -15.65 -3.38
N ILE A 59 -5.97 -16.46 -4.40
CA ILE A 59 -6.97 -17.43 -4.89
C ILE A 59 -6.41 -18.81 -4.60
N VAL A 60 -6.96 -19.49 -3.58
CA VAL A 60 -6.53 -20.83 -3.21
C VAL A 60 -7.25 -21.86 -4.05
N VAL A 61 -6.49 -22.61 -4.85
CA VAL A 61 -7.00 -23.77 -5.60
C VAL A 61 -6.77 -25.02 -4.77
N THR A 62 -7.83 -25.70 -4.33
CA THR A 62 -7.69 -26.81 -3.36
C THR A 62 -8.63 -27.99 -3.63
N PRO A 63 -8.12 -29.25 -3.59
CA PRO A 63 -8.98 -30.41 -3.55
C PRO A 63 -9.65 -30.58 -2.17
N GLU A 64 -10.57 -31.53 -2.09
CA GLU A 64 -11.02 -32.10 -0.82
C GLU A 64 -10.52 -33.53 -0.66
N TYR A 65 -9.88 -33.80 0.48
CA TYR A 65 -9.50 -35.13 0.92
C TYR A 65 -10.08 -35.40 2.29
N ASN A 66 -10.77 -36.54 2.45
CA ASN A 66 -11.32 -37.00 3.73
C ASN A 66 -12.10 -35.92 4.50
N TYR A 67 -13.01 -35.23 3.80
CA TYR A 67 -13.85 -34.17 4.37
C TYR A 67 -13.10 -32.87 4.75
N GLY A 68 -11.85 -32.69 4.34
CA GLY A 68 -11.04 -31.55 4.76
C GLY A 68 -10.10 -31.01 3.71
N MET A 69 -9.39 -29.94 4.11
CA MET A 69 -8.29 -29.40 3.33
C MET A 69 -7.10 -30.36 3.31
N PRO A 70 -6.29 -30.38 2.24
CA PRO A 70 -5.09 -31.20 2.19
C PRO A 70 -4.05 -30.76 3.24
N ALA A 71 -3.26 -31.71 3.73
CA ALA A 71 -2.17 -31.43 4.67
C ALA A 71 -1.14 -30.43 4.10
N THR A 72 -0.90 -30.46 2.79
CA THR A 72 0.03 -29.54 2.11
C THR A 72 -0.44 -28.09 2.20
N LEU A 73 -1.73 -27.81 1.99
CA LEU A 73 -2.29 -26.47 2.13
C LEU A 73 -2.21 -26.00 3.59
N LYS A 74 -2.54 -26.87 4.54
CA LYS A 74 -2.46 -26.55 5.97
C LYS A 74 -1.02 -26.23 6.39
N ASN A 75 -0.06 -27.06 5.96
CA ASN A 75 1.36 -26.87 6.21
C ASN A 75 1.85 -25.52 5.67
N ALA A 76 1.54 -25.20 4.41
CA ALA A 76 1.91 -23.92 3.81
C ALA A 76 1.34 -22.70 4.57
N LEU A 77 0.10 -22.79 5.07
CA LEU A 77 -0.50 -21.76 5.90
C LEU A 77 0.21 -21.62 7.27
N ASP A 78 0.57 -22.75 7.88
CA ASP A 78 1.16 -22.80 9.23
C ASP A 78 2.60 -22.28 9.31
N TYR A 79 3.34 -22.22 8.20
CA TYR A 79 4.71 -21.69 8.20
C TYR A 79 4.80 -20.19 8.55
N LEU A 80 3.72 -19.44 8.33
CA LEU A 80 3.74 -17.98 8.38
C LEU A 80 2.59 -17.44 9.24
N SER A 81 2.66 -16.17 9.62
CA SER A 81 1.64 -15.57 10.50
C SER A 81 1.24 -14.17 10.06
N ARG A 82 2.13 -13.19 10.24
CA ARG A 82 1.81 -11.77 10.02
C ARG A 82 1.62 -11.44 8.54
N GLU A 83 2.29 -12.19 7.67
CA GLU A 83 2.30 -12.01 6.21
C GLU A 83 0.91 -12.22 5.60
N TRP A 84 0.07 -13.04 6.26
CA TRP A 84 -1.28 -13.33 5.84
C TRP A 84 -2.28 -12.21 6.15
N ALA A 85 -2.00 -11.40 7.17
CA ALA A 85 -3.00 -10.55 7.79
C ALA A 85 -3.56 -9.51 6.82
N TRP A 86 -4.89 -9.35 6.86
CA TRP A 86 -5.68 -8.37 6.11
C TRP A 86 -5.65 -8.53 4.58
N LYS A 87 -5.16 -9.67 4.09
CA LYS A 87 -5.23 -10.04 2.67
C LYS A 87 -6.54 -10.79 2.42
N PRO A 88 -7.31 -10.48 1.37
CA PRO A 88 -8.47 -11.27 1.03
C PRO A 88 -8.06 -12.62 0.43
N VAL A 89 -8.93 -13.62 0.58
CA VAL A 89 -8.72 -14.96 0.01
C VAL A 89 -9.99 -15.51 -0.62
N GLY A 90 -9.94 -15.78 -1.92
CA GLY A 90 -10.94 -16.53 -2.68
C GLY A 90 -10.59 -18.00 -2.77
N PHE A 91 -11.57 -18.86 -3.02
CA PHE A 91 -11.36 -20.30 -3.16
C PHE A 91 -11.88 -20.85 -4.48
N VAL A 92 -11.07 -21.69 -5.11
CA VAL A 92 -11.43 -22.58 -6.21
C VAL A 92 -11.28 -24.00 -5.70
N SER A 93 -12.39 -24.62 -5.28
CA SER A 93 -12.37 -25.98 -4.78
C SER A 93 -12.70 -26.98 -5.87
N TYR A 94 -12.17 -28.19 -5.76
CA TYR A 94 -12.55 -29.27 -6.65
C TYR A 94 -12.64 -30.61 -5.91
N GLY A 95 -13.49 -31.49 -6.44
CA GLY A 95 -13.72 -32.81 -5.87
C GLY A 95 -14.81 -33.55 -6.61
N ASN A 96 -15.29 -34.65 -6.02
CA ASN A 96 -16.43 -35.37 -6.57
C ASN A 96 -17.75 -34.85 -5.94
N THR A 97 -18.31 -35.54 -4.95
CA THR A 97 -19.66 -35.28 -4.41
C THR A 97 -19.89 -33.85 -3.92
N SER A 98 -18.93 -33.25 -3.21
CA SER A 98 -19.05 -31.92 -2.61
C SER A 98 -18.49 -30.79 -3.48
N ALA A 99 -17.89 -31.11 -4.64
CA ALA A 99 -17.06 -30.19 -5.43
C ALA A 99 -15.94 -29.49 -4.61
N GLY A 100 -15.52 -30.11 -3.50
CA GLY A 100 -14.48 -29.61 -2.61
C GLY A 100 -14.93 -28.56 -1.59
N THR A 101 -16.23 -28.29 -1.47
CA THR A 101 -16.75 -27.22 -0.60
C THR A 101 -16.48 -27.43 0.89
N ARG A 102 -16.31 -28.67 1.37
CA ARG A 102 -16.01 -28.93 2.80
C ARG A 102 -14.56 -28.60 3.12
N SER A 103 -13.64 -28.84 2.17
CA SER A 103 -12.26 -28.37 2.25
C SER A 103 -12.20 -26.84 2.45
N VAL A 104 -13.03 -26.09 1.72
CA VAL A 104 -13.14 -24.62 1.90
C VAL A 104 -13.65 -24.25 3.29
N GLN A 105 -14.68 -24.92 3.80
CA GLN A 105 -15.20 -24.61 5.15
C GLN A 105 -14.17 -24.92 6.25
N HIS A 106 -13.42 -26.00 6.10
CA HIS A 106 -12.32 -26.32 7.02
C HIS A 106 -11.18 -25.28 6.92
N ALA A 107 -10.77 -24.88 5.70
CA ALA A 107 -9.75 -23.87 5.49
C ALA A 107 -10.14 -22.50 6.06
N LYS A 108 -11.43 -22.12 5.99
CA LYS A 108 -11.95 -20.85 6.51
C LYS A 108 -11.61 -20.61 7.99
N GLN A 109 -11.63 -21.66 8.82
CA GLN A 109 -11.24 -21.53 10.24
C GLN A 109 -9.77 -21.12 10.42
N VAL A 110 -8.88 -21.70 9.59
CA VAL A 110 -7.44 -21.43 9.64
C VAL A 110 -7.13 -20.05 9.10
N VAL A 111 -7.61 -19.72 7.89
CA VAL A 111 -7.30 -18.44 7.24
C VAL A 111 -7.85 -17.25 8.04
N THR A 112 -9.02 -17.37 8.68
CA THR A 112 -9.54 -16.32 9.56
C THR A 112 -8.69 -16.16 10.83
N THR A 113 -8.13 -17.24 11.38
CA THR A 113 -7.19 -17.16 12.52
C THR A 113 -5.90 -16.41 12.14
N LEU A 114 -5.43 -16.62 10.90
CA LEU A 114 -4.31 -15.89 10.30
C LEU A 114 -4.67 -14.47 9.83
N ARG A 115 -5.90 -14.01 10.13
CA ARG A 115 -6.44 -12.69 9.76
C ARG A 115 -6.55 -12.45 8.25
N LEU A 116 -6.58 -13.49 7.43
CA LEU A 116 -7.06 -13.37 6.05
C LEU A 116 -8.57 -13.11 6.05
N VAL A 117 -9.05 -12.48 4.99
CA VAL A 117 -10.47 -12.14 4.80
C VAL A 117 -11.07 -13.05 3.73
N PRO A 118 -11.72 -14.17 4.09
CA PRO A 118 -12.30 -15.06 3.10
C PRO A 118 -13.47 -14.41 2.37
N LEU A 119 -13.47 -14.52 1.04
CA LEU A 119 -14.53 -13.96 0.19
C LEU A 119 -15.84 -14.75 0.29
N GLY A 120 -16.93 -14.08 -0.08
CA GLY A 120 -18.24 -14.71 -0.27
C GLY A 120 -18.29 -15.54 -1.54
N ALA A 121 -17.81 -14.98 -2.67
CA ALA A 121 -17.72 -15.70 -3.93
C ALA A 121 -16.73 -16.88 -3.85
N THR A 122 -17.14 -18.02 -4.41
CA THR A 122 -16.33 -19.23 -4.53
C THR A 122 -16.58 -19.93 -5.85
N VAL A 123 -15.57 -20.61 -6.36
CA VAL A 123 -15.71 -21.53 -7.50
C VAL A 123 -15.64 -22.95 -6.95
N ALA A 124 -16.65 -23.78 -7.24
CA ALA A 124 -16.69 -25.18 -6.84
C ALA A 124 -16.82 -26.08 -8.08
N ILE A 125 -15.84 -26.96 -8.28
CA ILE A 125 -15.72 -27.79 -9.48
C ILE A 125 -15.99 -29.25 -9.13
N ARG A 126 -17.08 -29.80 -9.66
CA ARG A 126 -17.27 -31.25 -9.68
C ARG A 126 -16.50 -31.82 -10.87
N ILE A 127 -15.48 -32.64 -10.60
CA ILE A 127 -14.56 -33.15 -11.63
C ILE A 127 -15.32 -33.86 -12.75
N GLY A 128 -16.30 -34.70 -12.41
CA GLY A 128 -17.07 -35.46 -13.40
C GLY A 128 -17.91 -34.62 -14.38
N ASP A 129 -18.16 -33.34 -14.06
CA ASP A 129 -18.95 -32.45 -14.93
C ASP A 129 -18.11 -31.51 -15.78
N ALA A 130 -16.93 -31.15 -15.26
CA ALA A 130 -16.15 -30.05 -15.79
C ALA A 130 -14.84 -30.49 -16.46
N THR A 131 -14.49 -31.78 -16.39
CA THR A 131 -13.24 -32.30 -16.97
C THR A 131 -13.50 -33.26 -18.13
N GLN A 132 -12.74 -33.09 -19.21
CA GLN A 132 -12.71 -34.00 -20.36
C GLN A 132 -11.25 -34.28 -20.70
N ASN A 133 -10.87 -35.56 -20.77
CA ASN A 133 -9.50 -36.01 -21.03
C ASN A 133 -8.43 -35.37 -20.11
N GLY A 134 -8.78 -35.19 -18.84
CA GLY A 134 -7.87 -34.57 -17.84
C GLY A 134 -7.79 -33.04 -17.91
N THR A 135 -8.47 -32.41 -18.88
CA THR A 135 -8.50 -30.96 -19.05
C THR A 135 -9.81 -30.38 -18.52
N LEU A 136 -9.72 -29.31 -17.74
CA LEU A 136 -10.88 -28.54 -17.32
C LEU A 136 -11.47 -27.79 -18.53
N SER A 137 -12.73 -28.06 -18.87
CA SER A 137 -13.49 -27.32 -19.87
C SER A 137 -14.56 -26.49 -19.14
N PRO A 138 -14.27 -25.23 -18.77
CA PRO A 138 -15.21 -24.42 -18.00
C PRO A 138 -16.41 -24.03 -18.86
N ASN A 139 -17.61 -24.30 -18.38
CA ASN A 139 -18.82 -23.71 -18.97
C ASN A 139 -18.92 -22.22 -18.63
N THR A 140 -19.85 -21.50 -19.27
CA THR A 140 -20.04 -20.06 -19.07
C THR A 140 -20.30 -19.67 -17.62
N ALA A 141 -21.04 -20.49 -16.87
CA ALA A 141 -21.32 -20.23 -15.46
C ALA A 141 -20.06 -20.32 -14.59
N LEU A 142 -19.21 -21.33 -14.82
CA LEU A 142 -17.96 -21.53 -14.10
C LEU A 142 -16.96 -20.41 -14.43
N ALA A 143 -16.87 -20.02 -15.70
CA ALA A 143 -16.04 -18.90 -16.14
C ALA A 143 -16.49 -17.58 -15.49
N GLY A 144 -17.81 -17.31 -15.49
CA GLY A 144 -18.38 -16.14 -14.82
C GLY A 144 -18.12 -16.12 -13.31
N ALA A 145 -18.22 -17.28 -12.64
CA ALA A 145 -17.90 -17.38 -11.22
C ALA A 145 -16.41 -17.10 -10.93
N ALA A 146 -15.50 -17.58 -11.78
CA ALA A 146 -14.06 -17.30 -11.63
C ALA A 146 -13.75 -15.80 -11.79
N VAL A 147 -14.38 -15.14 -12.77
CA VAL A 147 -14.31 -13.68 -12.94
C VAL A 147 -14.87 -12.95 -11.71
N GLY A 148 -16.01 -13.40 -11.19
CA GLY A 148 -16.62 -12.82 -9.98
C GLY A 148 -15.72 -12.92 -8.74
N VAL A 149 -15.02 -14.05 -8.55
CA VAL A 149 -14.02 -14.20 -7.48
C VAL A 149 -12.89 -13.20 -7.65
N LEU A 150 -12.35 -13.03 -8.87
CA LEU A 150 -11.28 -12.05 -9.12
C LEU A 150 -11.75 -10.61 -8.84
N ASP A 151 -12.91 -10.23 -9.36
CA ASP A 151 -13.48 -8.88 -9.17
C ASP A 151 -13.70 -8.58 -7.67
N GLU A 152 -14.26 -9.52 -6.91
CA GLU A 152 -14.43 -9.37 -5.47
C GLU A 152 -13.08 -9.30 -4.74
N LEU A 153 -12.12 -10.16 -5.11
CA LEU A 153 -10.78 -10.18 -4.52
C LEU A 153 -10.08 -8.83 -4.69
N VAL A 154 -10.03 -8.30 -5.91
CA VAL A 154 -9.37 -7.02 -6.22
C VAL A 154 -10.03 -5.87 -5.46
N ARG A 155 -11.37 -5.83 -5.44
CA ARG A 155 -12.12 -4.81 -4.71
C ARG A 155 -11.78 -4.84 -3.21
N VAL A 156 -11.79 -6.02 -2.59
CA VAL A 156 -11.50 -6.16 -1.15
C VAL A 156 -10.02 -5.90 -0.86
N ALA A 157 -9.10 -6.32 -1.73
CA ALA A 157 -7.66 -6.10 -1.57
C ALA A 157 -7.31 -4.60 -1.56
N ASN A 158 -7.96 -3.82 -2.43
CA ASN A 158 -7.83 -2.37 -2.45
C ASN A 158 -8.46 -1.73 -1.21
N ALA A 159 -9.65 -2.16 -0.80
CA ALA A 159 -10.31 -1.63 0.40
C ALA A 159 -9.51 -1.90 1.70
N LEU A 160 -8.82 -3.04 1.78
CA LEU A 160 -8.03 -3.44 2.96
C LEU A 160 -6.56 -3.03 2.90
N ARG A 161 -6.10 -2.41 1.80
CA ARG A 161 -4.72 -1.90 1.69
C ARG A 161 -4.28 -1.08 2.92
N PRO A 162 -5.08 -0.17 3.48
CA PRO A 162 -4.68 0.58 4.67
C PRO A 162 -4.34 -0.26 5.90
N MET A 163 -5.05 -1.37 6.11
CA MET A 163 -4.79 -2.27 7.24
C MET A 163 -3.44 -2.98 7.10
N ARG A 164 -3.04 -3.27 5.86
CA ARG A 164 -1.75 -3.88 5.52
C ARG A 164 -0.61 -2.88 5.64
N GLU A 165 -0.78 -1.66 5.13
CA GLU A 165 0.23 -0.60 5.26
C GLU A 165 0.56 -0.25 6.71
N ARG A 166 -0.46 -0.19 7.58
CA ARG A 166 -0.27 0.04 9.01
C ARG A 166 0.47 -1.12 9.70
N SER A 167 0.23 -2.34 9.24
CA SER A 167 0.79 -3.56 9.82
C SER A 167 2.16 -3.91 9.22
N ALA A 168 2.54 -3.28 8.10
CA ALA A 168 3.82 -3.51 7.44
C ALA A 168 4.95 -3.21 8.42
N ALA A 169 5.82 -4.19 8.61
CA ALA A 169 6.91 -4.11 9.56
C ALA A 169 7.85 -2.95 9.20
N GLY A 170 7.78 -1.85 9.95
CA GLY A 170 8.72 -0.73 9.83
C GLY A 170 8.13 0.63 9.46
N ALA A 171 6.81 0.77 9.26
CA ALA A 171 6.21 2.10 9.11
C ALA A 171 6.35 2.89 10.43
N PRO A 172 7.10 4.01 10.47
CA PRO A 172 7.27 4.77 11.70
C PRO A 172 5.92 5.35 12.18
N PRO A 173 5.69 5.43 13.49
CA PRO A 173 4.48 6.03 14.03
C PRO A 173 4.43 7.54 13.70
N GLY A 174 3.23 8.02 13.43
CA GLY A 174 2.95 9.44 13.25
C GLY A 174 2.63 10.15 14.58
N PRO A 175 2.37 11.46 14.54
CA PRO A 175 2.12 12.27 15.74
C PRO A 175 0.72 12.10 16.33
N LEU A 176 -0.18 11.34 15.68
CA LEU A 176 -1.52 11.07 16.16
C LEU A 176 -1.63 9.59 16.57
N PRO A 177 -2.42 9.25 17.59
CA PRO A 177 -2.65 7.85 17.95
C PRO A 177 -3.12 7.03 16.75
N GLY A 178 -2.38 5.97 16.42
CA GLY A 178 -2.69 5.08 15.30
C GLY A 178 -2.27 5.60 13.91
N SER A 179 -1.77 6.83 13.79
CA SER A 179 -1.24 7.30 12.52
C SER A 179 0.16 6.74 12.27
N TYR A 180 0.52 6.65 10.99
CA TYR A 180 1.79 6.11 10.53
C TYR A 180 2.31 6.93 9.35
N VAL A 181 3.62 6.89 9.12
CA VAL A 181 4.22 7.48 7.94
C VAL A 181 4.75 6.43 7.00
N ARG A 182 4.62 6.71 5.71
CA ARG A 182 5.29 5.96 4.65
C ARG A 182 5.68 6.87 3.51
N ARG A 183 6.60 6.38 2.69
CA ARG A 183 6.91 7.01 1.42
C ARG A 183 5.67 6.94 0.52
N LEU A 184 5.35 8.05 -0.12
CA LEU A 184 4.36 8.10 -1.19
C LEU A 184 5.00 7.66 -2.51
N THR A 185 4.28 6.84 -3.26
CA THR A 185 4.69 6.27 -4.55
C THR A 185 3.85 6.89 -5.68
N PRO A 186 4.22 6.68 -6.95
CA PRO A 186 3.40 7.05 -8.11
C PRO A 186 1.92 6.59 -8.04
N ASP A 187 1.62 5.51 -7.31
CA ASP A 187 0.26 4.99 -7.16
C ASP A 187 -0.62 5.84 -6.23
N ASP A 188 0.00 6.65 -5.35
CA ASP A 188 -0.70 7.56 -4.44
C ASP A 188 -1.09 8.90 -5.11
N ALA A 189 -0.84 9.05 -6.41
CA ALA A 189 -1.10 10.29 -7.13
C ALA A 189 -2.55 10.79 -7.01
N PRO A 190 -3.59 9.94 -7.06
CA PRO A 190 -4.98 10.39 -6.85
C PRO A 190 -5.20 11.03 -5.47
N GLU A 191 -4.76 10.37 -4.40
CA GLU A 191 -4.90 10.83 -3.01
C GLU A 191 -4.11 12.11 -2.78
N VAL A 192 -2.89 12.19 -3.32
CA VAL A 192 -2.05 13.38 -3.28
C VAL A 192 -2.70 14.54 -4.02
N THR A 193 -3.32 14.30 -5.18
CA THR A 193 -4.04 15.33 -5.95
C THR A 193 -5.19 15.91 -5.14
N VAL A 194 -5.97 15.06 -4.45
CA VAL A 194 -7.06 15.50 -3.57
C VAL A 194 -6.51 16.30 -2.39
N LEU A 195 -5.51 15.77 -1.67
CA LEU A 195 -4.88 16.46 -0.55
C LEU A 195 -4.36 17.83 -0.96
N GLN A 196 -3.63 17.90 -2.07
CA GLN A 196 -3.10 19.12 -2.64
C GLN A 196 -4.19 20.16 -2.91
N ARG A 197 -5.28 19.76 -3.57
CA ARG A 197 -6.41 20.67 -3.83
C ARG A 197 -7.03 21.18 -2.54
N CYS A 198 -7.22 20.32 -1.54
CA CYS A 198 -7.74 20.74 -0.23
C CYS A 198 -6.78 21.69 0.49
N CYS A 199 -5.48 21.44 0.46
CA CYS A 199 -4.50 22.20 1.22
C CYS A 199 -4.18 23.58 0.62
N TRP A 200 -4.23 23.72 -0.71
CA TRP A 200 -3.80 24.94 -1.42
C TRP A 200 -4.93 25.91 -1.77
N VAL A 201 -6.20 25.61 -1.48
CA VAL A 201 -7.32 26.55 -1.68
C VAL A 201 -7.11 27.83 -0.87
N GLU A 202 -6.76 27.72 0.42
CA GLU A 202 -6.49 28.91 1.25
C GLU A 202 -5.25 29.67 0.79
N GLU A 203 -4.24 28.98 0.27
CA GLU A 203 -3.04 29.62 -0.30
C GLU A 203 -3.41 30.46 -1.52
N ALA A 204 -4.26 29.93 -2.41
CA ALA A 204 -4.75 30.65 -3.58
C ALA A 204 -5.57 31.89 -3.18
N ILE A 205 -6.43 31.77 -2.16
CA ILE A 205 -7.19 32.90 -1.60
C ILE A 205 -6.23 33.94 -1.00
N ALA A 206 -5.25 33.53 -0.21
CA ALA A 206 -4.33 34.42 0.49
C ALA A 206 -3.38 35.19 -0.44
N ASN A 207 -3.12 34.65 -1.63
CA ASN A 207 -2.24 35.26 -2.63
C ASN A 207 -3.02 35.87 -3.81
N ASP A 208 -4.35 35.91 -3.75
CA ASP A 208 -5.24 36.32 -4.86
C ASP A 208 -4.83 35.70 -6.21
N ALA A 209 -4.35 34.46 -6.15
CA ALA A 209 -3.64 33.80 -7.22
C ALA A 209 -4.39 32.54 -7.64
N SER A 210 -5.16 32.65 -8.72
CA SER A 210 -5.76 31.49 -9.36
C SER A 210 -4.71 30.54 -9.97
N ALA A 211 -3.47 30.99 -10.16
CA ALA A 211 -2.41 30.27 -10.87
C ALA A 211 -1.52 29.35 -10.00
N VAL A 212 -1.88 29.06 -8.74
CA VAL A 212 -1.10 28.15 -7.89
C VAL A 212 -0.95 26.80 -8.61
N PRO A 213 0.27 26.34 -8.97
CA PRO A 213 0.44 25.13 -9.80
C PRO A 213 -0.20 23.88 -9.17
N ALA A 214 -0.20 23.81 -7.84
CA ALA A 214 -0.84 22.73 -7.09
C ALA A 214 -2.34 22.55 -7.42
N LEU A 215 -3.05 23.60 -7.78
CA LEU A 215 -4.48 23.49 -8.07
C LEU A 215 -4.76 22.94 -9.47
N HIS A 216 -3.76 22.97 -10.36
CA HIS A 216 -3.90 22.67 -11.80
C HIS A 216 -3.14 21.45 -12.26
N GLU A 217 -2.20 20.92 -11.46
CA GLU A 217 -1.48 19.69 -11.78
C GLU A 217 -2.46 18.52 -12.00
N SER A 218 -2.28 17.80 -13.11
CA SER A 218 -3.01 16.57 -13.38
C SER A 218 -2.50 15.42 -12.50
N PRO A 219 -3.30 14.35 -12.29
CA PRO A 219 -2.83 13.14 -11.60
C PRO A 219 -1.56 12.54 -12.22
N GLU A 220 -1.37 12.63 -13.53
CA GLU A 220 -0.17 12.16 -14.24
C GLU A 220 1.04 13.02 -13.89
N GLN A 221 0.89 14.35 -13.87
CA GLN A 221 1.98 15.24 -13.43
C GLN A 221 2.34 14.99 -11.96
N VAL A 222 1.33 14.71 -11.12
CA VAL A 222 1.54 14.32 -9.72
C VAL A 222 2.32 13.02 -9.61
N ARG A 223 1.94 12.02 -10.41
CA ARG A 223 2.63 10.74 -10.52
C ARG A 223 4.10 10.92 -10.91
N ASP A 224 4.37 11.75 -11.91
CA ASP A 224 5.73 11.99 -12.41
C ASP A 224 6.64 12.60 -11.33
N TRP A 225 6.16 13.62 -10.61
CA TRP A 225 6.99 14.20 -9.56
C TRP A 225 7.06 13.33 -8.31
N LEU A 226 6.07 12.49 -8.00
CA LEU A 226 6.18 11.49 -6.93
C LEU A 226 7.28 10.46 -7.22
N ALA A 227 7.51 10.13 -8.49
CA ALA A 227 8.65 9.30 -8.89
C ALA A 227 10.00 10.00 -8.69
N ALA A 228 10.05 11.32 -8.94
CA ALA A 228 11.29 12.11 -8.89
C ALA A 228 11.64 12.68 -7.49
N TRP A 229 10.67 12.81 -6.59
CA TRP A 229 10.85 13.39 -5.26
C TRP A 229 10.71 12.34 -4.16
N HIS A 230 11.48 12.51 -3.08
CA HIS A 230 11.20 11.76 -1.86
C HIS A 230 10.03 12.43 -1.13
N THR A 231 8.86 11.77 -1.11
CA THR A 231 7.66 12.33 -0.50
C THR A 231 7.23 11.46 0.67
N THR A 232 7.13 12.07 1.85
CA THR A 232 6.61 11.43 3.06
C THR A 232 5.12 11.76 3.20
N GLY A 233 4.29 10.74 3.34
CA GLY A 233 2.86 10.87 3.63
C GLY A 233 2.56 10.44 5.07
N LEU A 234 1.70 11.19 5.74
CA LEU A 234 1.12 10.84 7.03
C LEU A 234 -0.28 10.27 6.83
N TRP A 235 -0.50 9.06 7.30
CA TRP A 235 -1.73 8.30 7.10
C TRP A 235 -2.39 7.94 8.42
N LEU A 236 -3.71 7.82 8.42
CA LEU A 236 -4.49 7.23 9.50
C LEU A 236 -5.65 6.44 8.89
N ASP A 237 -5.67 5.13 9.14
CA ASP A 237 -6.71 4.21 8.68
C ASP A 237 -7.09 4.41 7.18
N GLY A 238 -6.08 4.63 6.33
CA GLY A 238 -6.26 4.78 4.88
C GLY A 238 -6.53 6.19 4.39
N ARG A 239 -6.65 7.16 5.31
CA ARG A 239 -6.77 8.57 4.97
C ARG A 239 -5.41 9.25 4.97
N LEU A 240 -5.03 9.84 3.85
CA LEU A 240 -3.86 10.72 3.76
C LEU A 240 -4.16 12.04 4.48
N LEU A 241 -3.50 12.27 5.61
CA LEU A 241 -3.70 13.43 6.48
C LEU A 241 -2.78 14.60 6.14
N GLY A 242 -1.63 14.31 5.55
CA GLY A 242 -0.66 15.32 5.19
C GLY A 242 0.52 14.74 4.46
N MET A 243 1.30 15.60 3.83
CA MET A 243 2.51 15.22 3.12
C MET A 243 3.56 16.30 3.18
N VAL A 244 4.79 15.90 2.90
CA VAL A 244 5.90 16.81 2.62
C VAL A 244 6.82 16.12 1.61
N ARG A 245 7.28 16.86 0.61
CA ARG A 245 8.29 16.35 -0.32
C ARG A 245 9.62 17.02 -0.07
N ALA A 246 10.69 16.25 -0.25
CA ALA A 246 12.04 16.73 -0.21
C ALA A 246 12.90 16.11 -1.30
N ARG A 247 13.92 16.84 -1.74
CA ARG A 247 14.97 16.31 -2.60
C ARG A 247 16.24 17.14 -2.43
N ARG A 248 17.38 16.53 -2.71
CA ARG A 248 18.61 17.28 -2.88
C ARG A 248 18.65 17.96 -4.24
N THR A 249 19.15 19.18 -4.28
CA THR A 249 19.53 19.87 -5.51
C THR A 249 20.88 20.53 -5.24
N GLU A 250 21.92 20.04 -5.91
CA GLU A 250 23.32 20.43 -5.68
C GLU A 250 23.77 20.26 -4.21
N THR A 251 23.87 21.35 -3.46
CA THR A 251 24.25 21.41 -2.05
C THR A 251 23.10 21.79 -1.12
N ASP A 252 21.90 21.98 -1.68
CA ASP A 252 20.72 22.41 -0.96
C ASP A 252 19.73 21.25 -0.81
N TRP A 253 19.12 21.15 0.37
CA TRP A 253 17.99 20.26 0.62
C TRP A 253 16.70 21.01 0.38
N HIS A 254 15.99 20.71 -0.70
CA HIS A 254 14.75 21.40 -1.05
C HIS A 254 13.57 20.72 -0.38
N VAL A 255 12.82 21.47 0.41
CA VAL A 255 11.54 21.06 0.99
C VAL A 255 10.41 21.79 0.29
N GLY A 256 9.34 21.08 -0.04
CA GLY A 256 8.18 21.65 -0.69
C GLY A 256 6.92 20.83 -0.48
N ARG A 257 5.81 21.32 -1.03
CA ARG A 257 4.49 20.68 -0.95
C ARG A 257 4.14 20.19 0.47
N LEU A 258 4.51 20.98 1.49
CA LEU A 258 4.10 20.71 2.86
C LEU A 258 2.60 21.02 3.00
N GLY A 259 1.79 20.00 3.20
CA GLY A 259 0.34 20.11 3.28
C GLY A 259 -0.23 19.26 4.40
N VAL A 260 -1.24 19.80 5.09
CA VAL A 260 -2.04 19.08 6.09
C VAL A 260 -3.51 19.35 5.80
N VAL A 261 -4.33 18.30 5.88
CA VAL A 261 -5.78 18.39 5.68
C VAL A 261 -6.38 19.50 6.56
N PRO A 262 -7.33 20.30 6.03
CA PRO A 262 -7.85 21.47 6.75
C PRO A 262 -8.40 21.19 8.15
N ASP A 263 -9.10 20.08 8.35
CA ASP A 263 -9.73 19.68 9.61
C ASP A 263 -8.75 19.33 10.74
N LEU A 264 -7.46 19.13 10.41
CA LEU A 264 -6.41 18.79 11.39
C LEU A 264 -5.33 19.87 11.52
N ARG A 265 -5.55 21.06 10.96
CA ARG A 265 -4.63 22.20 11.12
C ARG A 265 -4.57 22.68 12.58
N GLY A 266 -3.48 23.34 12.92
CA GLY A 266 -3.23 23.82 14.29
C GLY A 266 -2.85 22.74 15.31
N ARG A 267 -2.81 21.45 14.92
CA ARG A 267 -2.43 20.35 15.82
C ARG A 267 -0.94 19.98 15.78
N GLY A 268 -0.09 20.86 15.26
CA GLY A 268 1.36 20.64 15.16
C GLY A 268 1.81 19.67 14.07
N ILE A 269 0.90 19.06 13.30
CA ILE A 269 1.22 18.07 12.25
C ILE A 269 2.15 18.64 11.18
N GLY A 270 1.91 19.87 10.71
CA GLY A 270 2.77 20.49 9.69
C GLY A 270 4.20 20.71 10.17
N ARG A 271 4.36 21.10 11.44
CA ARG A 271 5.67 21.22 12.10
C ARG A 271 6.35 19.86 12.21
N TRP A 272 5.60 18.82 12.58
CA TRP A 272 6.10 17.46 12.70
C TRP A 272 6.59 16.91 11.34
N LEU A 273 5.80 17.08 10.28
CA LEU A 273 6.18 16.68 8.92
C LEU A 273 7.42 17.44 8.44
N LEU A 274 7.46 18.76 8.66
CA LEU A 274 8.62 19.58 8.31
C LEU A 274 9.88 19.04 8.98
N ARG A 275 9.87 18.87 10.31
CA ARG A 275 11.02 18.32 11.05
C ARG A 275 11.44 16.94 10.57
N GLY A 276 10.48 16.08 10.21
CA GLY A 276 10.77 14.79 9.59
C GLY A 276 11.51 14.93 8.27
N ALA A 277 11.08 15.84 7.40
CA ALA A 277 11.77 16.13 6.14
C ALA A 277 13.14 16.76 6.34
N GLU A 278 13.33 17.57 7.39
CA GLU A 278 14.64 18.14 7.76
C GLU A 278 15.60 17.07 8.26
N ALA A 279 15.14 16.17 9.12
CA ALA A 279 15.93 15.06 9.64
C ALA A 279 16.37 14.08 8.55
N ALA A 280 15.64 14.02 7.44
CA ALA A 280 15.98 13.24 6.26
C ALA A 280 17.00 13.91 5.33
N ALA A 281 17.48 15.12 5.65
CA ALA A 281 18.46 15.83 4.82
C ALA A 281 19.75 15.01 4.65
N GLU A 282 20.24 14.94 3.40
CA GLU A 282 21.48 14.23 3.12
C GLU A 282 22.69 14.92 3.79
N PRO A 283 23.68 14.17 4.31
CA PRO A 283 24.85 14.74 5.00
C PRO A 283 25.69 15.75 4.19
N LYS A 284 25.54 15.75 2.85
CA LYS A 284 26.25 16.67 1.94
C LYS A 284 25.53 18.01 1.77
N CYS A 285 24.30 18.15 2.27
CA CYS A 285 23.54 19.38 2.19
C CYS A 285 24.01 20.37 3.24
N ARG A 286 24.16 21.64 2.84
CA ARG A 286 24.61 22.73 3.74
C ARG A 286 23.46 23.53 4.31
N ARG A 287 22.31 23.52 3.65
CA ARG A 287 21.13 24.27 4.04
C ARG A 287 19.87 23.63 3.49
N ILE A 288 18.76 23.96 4.12
CA ILE A 288 17.40 23.62 3.70
C ILE A 288 16.77 24.85 3.07
N VAL A 289 16.14 24.65 1.91
CA VAL A 289 15.51 25.70 1.12
C VAL A 289 14.06 25.34 0.86
N LEU A 290 13.16 26.29 1.09
CA LEU A 290 11.74 26.15 0.76
C LEU A 290 11.16 27.45 0.20
N PHE A 291 10.00 27.32 -0.44
CA PHE A 291 9.28 28.42 -1.08
C PHE A 291 7.82 28.39 -0.63
N THR A 292 7.25 29.57 -0.39
CA THR A 292 5.83 29.76 -0.07
C THR A 292 5.34 31.08 -0.69
N GLY A 293 4.04 31.24 -0.89
CA GLY A 293 3.48 32.52 -1.36
C GLY A 293 3.83 33.69 -0.44
N THR A 294 4.08 34.86 -1.01
CA THR A 294 4.39 36.09 -0.26
C THR A 294 3.25 36.53 0.67
N GLY A 295 2.00 36.24 0.31
CA GLY A 295 0.80 36.51 1.12
C GLY A 295 0.57 35.51 2.26
N SER A 296 1.34 34.42 2.31
CA SER A 296 1.09 33.25 3.14
C SER A 296 1.65 33.39 4.55
N ARG A 297 1.14 34.38 5.29
CA ARG A 297 1.64 34.78 6.62
C ARG A 297 1.73 33.62 7.61
N TYR A 298 0.74 32.72 7.61
CA TYR A 298 0.74 31.55 8.49
C TYR A 298 1.93 30.61 8.21
N ASN A 299 2.16 30.27 6.92
CA ASN A 299 3.28 29.41 6.51
C ASN A 299 4.61 30.06 6.86
N ILE A 300 4.76 31.35 6.54
CA ILE A 300 5.99 32.10 6.83
C ILE A 300 6.28 32.10 8.34
N GLY A 301 5.27 32.39 9.18
CA GLY A 301 5.44 32.36 10.64
C GLY A 301 5.80 30.97 11.18
N LEU A 302 5.21 29.90 10.62
CA LEU A 302 5.60 28.53 10.94
C LEU A 302 7.09 28.29 10.65
N TYR A 303 7.55 28.62 9.43
CA TYR A 303 8.94 28.40 9.03
C TYR A 303 9.91 29.26 9.84
N GLU A 304 9.61 30.54 10.07
CA GLU A 304 10.44 31.42 10.90
C GLU A 304 10.56 30.87 12.34
N SER A 305 9.49 30.32 12.90
CA SER A 305 9.52 29.67 14.22
C SER A 305 10.33 28.37 14.29
N GLU A 306 10.65 27.78 13.13
CA GLU A 306 11.49 26.59 12.99
C GLU A 306 12.94 26.94 12.57
N GLY A 307 13.29 28.22 12.60
CA GLY A 307 14.65 28.72 12.38
C GLY A 307 14.97 29.12 10.93
N TYR A 308 13.97 29.14 10.05
CA TYR A 308 14.18 29.64 8.69
C TYR A 308 14.24 31.17 8.66
N ARG A 309 15.06 31.70 7.75
CA ARG A 309 15.15 33.14 7.47
C ARG A 309 14.79 33.40 6.03
N ARG A 310 14.14 34.53 5.77
CA ARG A 310 13.87 34.97 4.39
C ARG A 310 15.18 35.31 3.70
N ALA A 311 15.38 34.80 2.49
CA ALA A 311 16.53 35.16 1.67
C ALA A 311 16.32 36.55 1.04
N SER A 312 17.41 37.29 0.84
CA SER A 312 17.37 38.63 0.23
C SER A 312 17.04 38.61 -1.27
N LEU A 313 17.22 37.47 -1.93
CA LEU A 313 16.78 37.26 -3.31
C LEU A 313 15.31 36.85 -3.30
N PRO A 314 14.41 37.58 -3.97
CA PRO A 314 13.00 37.21 -4.06
C PRO A 314 12.87 35.81 -4.69
N GLY A 315 11.83 35.07 -4.29
CA GLY A 315 11.43 33.88 -5.04
C GLY A 315 10.88 34.28 -6.41
N THR A 316 10.78 33.33 -7.33
CA THR A 316 10.10 33.56 -8.61
C THR A 316 8.59 33.71 -8.38
N ASP A 317 7.93 34.53 -9.19
CA ASP A 317 6.46 34.60 -9.32
C ASP A 317 5.68 34.74 -7.99
N GLY A 318 5.95 35.81 -7.22
CA GLY A 318 5.16 36.12 -6.01
C GLY A 318 5.41 35.17 -4.84
N THR A 319 6.49 34.39 -4.86
CA THR A 319 6.91 33.53 -3.74
C THR A 319 8.05 34.15 -2.93
N THR A 320 8.11 33.81 -1.64
CA THR A 320 9.25 34.09 -0.76
C THR A 320 10.09 32.84 -0.60
N ARG A 321 11.40 32.98 -0.79
CA ARG A 321 12.39 31.95 -0.49
C ARG A 321 12.80 32.03 0.98
N LEU A 322 12.74 30.89 1.68
CA LEU A 322 13.21 30.76 3.06
C LEU A 322 14.34 29.72 3.15
N VAL A 323 15.31 30.00 4.01
CA VAL A 323 16.54 29.20 4.15
C VAL A 323 16.84 28.93 5.63
N LYS A 324 17.24 27.69 5.94
CA LYS A 324 17.76 27.26 7.25
C LYS A 324 19.10 26.58 7.04
N GLU A 325 20.17 27.10 7.65
CA GLU A 325 21.49 26.48 7.57
C GLU A 325 21.49 25.15 8.33
N LEU A 326 22.08 24.11 7.72
CA LEU A 326 22.36 22.84 8.38
C LEU A 326 23.72 22.98 9.06
N VAL A 327 23.75 22.83 10.38
CA VAL A 327 25.01 22.85 11.12
C VAL A 327 25.83 21.59 10.73
N PRO A 328 27.13 21.72 10.44
CA PRO A 328 27.99 20.61 10.03
C PRO A 328 28.02 19.43 11.02
#